data_AF-G7Z9H8-F1
#
_entry.id   AF-G7Z9H8-F1
#
_cell.length_a   1.000
_cell.length_b   1.000
_cell.length_c   1.000
_cell.angle_alpha   90.00
_cell.angle_beta   90.00
_cell.angle_gamma   90.00
#
_symmetry.space_group_name_H-M   'P 1'
#
loop_
_entity.id
_entity.type
_entity.pdbx_description
1 polymer ?
#
loop_
_entity_poly.entity_id
_entity_poly.type
_entity_poly.pdbx_seq_one_letter_code
_entity_poly.pdbx_strand_id
1 'polypeptide(L)'
;MGEPHVVSALREKRAEISGAILELEKRMAQHRADLVHLDATLRLFAPELEPESIAPKRPPAARSHYFATGELARRCLEALRMAEGRVVAAEQIAVAAMRDKGLDPEDRKTRSDFIQRVLNTLTAQKGKGTVEKIGNGLGARWRLPAEPADHAA
;
A
#
# COMPACT_ATOMS: atom_id res chain seq x y z
N MET A 1 37.68 -2.81 33.91
CA MET A 1 36.62 -3.76 33.52
C MET A 1 35.81 -3.09 32.43
N GLY A 2 35.97 -3.51 31.17
CA GLY A 2 35.30 -2.89 30.03
C GLY A 2 33.80 -3.19 30.06
N GLU A 3 32.97 -2.21 29.76
CA GLU A 3 31.56 -2.47 29.47
C GLU A 3 31.50 -3.58 28.39
N PRO A 4 30.60 -4.58 28.52
CA PRO A 4 30.45 -5.60 27.49
C PRO A 4 30.23 -4.88 26.15
N HIS A 5 31.02 -5.20 25.13
CA HIS A 5 30.99 -4.54 23.81
C HIS A 5 29.56 -4.35 23.26
N VAL A 6 28.66 -5.29 23.57
CA VAL A 6 27.23 -5.24 23.27
C VAL A 6 26.51 -4.05 23.93
N VAL A 7 26.78 -3.77 25.21
CA VAL A 7 26.17 -2.65 25.95
C VAL A 7 26.59 -1.31 25.35
N SER A 8 27.85 -1.15 24.98
CA SER A 8 28.36 0.07 24.31
C SER A 8 27.66 0.29 22.97
N ALA A 9 27.59 -0.75 22.12
CA ALA A 9 26.90 -0.68 20.84
C ALA A 9 25.39 -0.36 20.98
N LEU A 10 24.72 -0.93 21.97
CA LEU A 10 23.30 -0.65 22.24
C LEU A 10 23.09 0.79 22.72
N ARG A 11 23.99 1.34 23.54
CA ARG A 11 23.94 2.75 23.98
C ARG A 11 24.09 3.70 22.80
N GLU A 12 25.02 3.42 21.90
CA GLU A 12 25.22 4.21 20.68
C GLU A 12 23.97 4.16 19.79
N LYS A 13 23.41 2.96 19.56
CA LYS A 13 22.19 2.84 18.75
C LYS A 13 20.99 3.54 19.38
N ARG A 14 20.87 3.51 20.71
CA ARG A 14 19.84 4.26 21.45
C ARG A 14 20.00 5.76 21.21
N ALA A 15 21.22 6.30 21.31
CA ALA A 15 21.49 7.71 21.11
C ALA A 15 21.14 8.16 19.67
N GLU A 16 21.50 7.36 18.67
CA GLU A 16 21.16 7.59 17.26
C GLU A 16 19.62 7.66 17.07
N ILE A 17 18.89 6.66 17.57
CA ILE A 17 17.43 6.60 17.46
C ILE A 17 16.78 7.77 18.20
N SER A 18 17.23 8.08 19.42
CA SER A 18 16.71 9.22 20.19
C SER A 18 16.95 10.55 19.46
N GLY A 19 18.11 10.75 18.83
CA GLY A 19 18.39 11.94 18.03
C GLY A 19 17.46 12.05 16.81
N ALA A 20 17.24 10.94 16.10
CA ALA A 20 16.31 10.90 14.98
C ALA A 20 14.86 11.23 15.39
N ILE A 21 14.42 10.74 16.55
CA ILE A 21 13.10 11.06 17.10
C ILE A 21 13.00 12.56 17.38
N LEU A 22 13.97 13.15 18.08
CA LEU A 22 13.96 14.58 18.41
C LEU A 22 13.88 15.47 17.17
N GLU A 23 14.63 15.14 16.12
CA GLU A 23 14.59 15.89 14.86
C GLU A 23 13.23 15.77 14.16
N LEU A 24 12.63 14.58 14.14
CA LEU A 24 11.30 14.37 13.58
C LEU A 24 10.21 15.11 14.37
N GLU A 25 10.29 15.12 15.69
CA GLU A 25 9.39 15.88 16.56
C GLU A 25 9.49 17.38 16.31
N LYS A 26 10.72 17.91 16.16
CA LYS A 26 10.96 19.31 15.81
C LYS A 26 10.32 19.67 14.47
N ARG A 27 10.52 18.84 13.44
CA ARG A 27 9.91 19.04 12.12
C ARG A 27 8.39 18.96 12.17
N MET A 28 7.83 18.04 12.96
CA MET A 28 6.39 17.95 13.19
C MET A 28 5.84 19.22 13.85
N ALA A 29 6.56 19.78 14.84
CA ALA A 29 6.18 21.03 15.49
C ALA A 29 6.19 22.21 14.50
N GLN A 30 7.21 22.29 13.65
CA GLN A 30 7.29 23.31 12.61
C GLN A 30 6.11 23.23 11.63
N HIS A 31 5.81 22.04 11.10
CA HIS A 31 4.69 21.87 10.18
C HIS A 31 3.33 22.19 10.82
N ARG A 32 3.17 21.95 12.12
CA ARG A 32 1.96 22.38 12.86
C ARG A 32 1.87 23.91 12.93
N ALA A 33 2.96 24.60 13.17
CA ALA A 33 2.99 26.06 13.16
C ALA A 33 2.67 26.62 11.76
N ASP A 34 3.27 26.04 10.71
CA ASP A 34 3.00 26.42 9.33
C ASP A 34 1.50 26.25 8.97
N LEU A 35 0.86 25.16 9.42
CA LEU A 35 -0.57 24.95 9.22
C LEU A 35 -1.41 26.03 9.90
N VAL A 36 -1.10 26.41 11.13
CA VAL A 36 -1.82 27.50 11.83
C VAL A 36 -1.74 28.80 11.04
N HIS A 37 -0.57 29.12 10.47
CA HIS A 37 -0.41 30.31 9.62
C HIS A 37 -1.20 30.23 8.32
N LEU A 38 -1.23 29.06 7.68
CA LEU A 38 -2.03 28.83 6.48
C LEU A 38 -3.52 28.94 6.77
N ASP A 39 -4.01 28.35 7.86
CA ASP A 39 -5.42 28.39 8.25
C ASP A 39 -5.86 29.83 8.57
N ALA A 40 -5.02 30.59 9.27
CA ALA A 40 -5.27 32.02 9.52
C ALA A 40 -5.33 32.81 8.20
N THR A 41 -4.43 32.53 7.27
CA THR A 41 -4.41 33.18 5.95
C THR A 41 -5.65 32.81 5.13
N LEU A 42 -6.06 31.54 5.13
CA LEU A 42 -7.27 31.07 4.44
C LEU A 42 -8.51 31.80 4.94
N ARG A 43 -8.65 32.00 6.26
CA ARG A 43 -9.78 32.74 6.84
C ARG A 43 -9.83 34.21 6.41
N LEU A 44 -8.69 34.83 6.09
CA LEU A 44 -8.66 36.20 5.57
C LEU A 44 -9.19 36.30 4.13
N PHE A 45 -8.91 35.29 3.30
CA PHE A 45 -9.30 35.30 1.88
C PHE A 45 -10.63 34.59 1.60
N ALA A 46 -11.02 33.64 2.44
CA ALA A 46 -12.25 32.86 2.32
C ALA A 46 -12.86 32.63 3.72
N PRO A 47 -13.54 33.63 4.29
CA PRO A 47 -14.09 33.56 5.66
C PRO A 47 -15.10 32.43 5.87
N GLU A 48 -15.85 32.07 4.82
CA GLU A 48 -16.86 31.00 4.85
C GLU A 48 -16.26 29.59 4.75
N LEU A 49 -14.97 29.47 4.41
CA LEU A 49 -14.28 28.19 4.30
C LEU A 49 -13.72 27.79 5.66
N GLU A 50 -14.10 26.62 6.15
CA GLU A 50 -13.48 25.99 7.33
C GLU A 50 -12.19 25.25 6.91
N PRO A 51 -10.98 25.74 7.24
CA PRO A 51 -9.73 25.10 6.81
C PRO A 51 -9.60 23.65 7.28
N GLU A 52 -10.14 23.33 8.46
CA GLU A 52 -10.12 22.00 9.05
C GLU A 52 -10.94 20.96 8.25
N SER A 53 -11.84 21.42 7.38
CA SER A 53 -12.59 20.56 6.46
C SER A 53 -11.76 20.05 5.27
N ILE A 54 -10.60 20.67 5.01
CA ILE A 54 -9.72 20.30 3.89
C ILE A 54 -9.02 18.98 4.21
N ALA A 55 -9.36 17.94 3.48
CA ALA A 55 -8.78 16.61 3.69
C ALA A 55 -7.25 16.60 3.44
N PRO A 56 -6.45 15.98 4.33
CA PRO A 56 -5.01 15.90 4.16
C PRO A 56 -4.65 15.10 2.91
N LYS A 57 -3.72 15.64 2.11
CA LYS A 57 -3.13 14.89 1.00
C LYS A 57 -2.30 13.74 1.57
N ARG A 58 -2.74 12.50 1.33
CA ARG A 58 -1.92 11.33 1.65
C ARG A 58 -0.73 11.31 0.70
N PRO A 59 0.50 11.11 1.20
CA PRO A 59 1.62 10.83 0.31
C PRO A 59 1.22 9.64 -0.57
N PRO A 60 1.57 9.67 -1.87
CA PRO A 60 1.34 8.51 -2.72
C PRO A 60 1.99 7.32 -2.02
N ALA A 61 1.27 6.19 -1.96
CA ALA A 61 1.84 4.95 -1.46
C ALA A 61 3.20 4.77 -2.14
N ALA A 62 4.25 4.56 -1.35
CA ALA A 62 5.63 4.46 -1.86
C ALA A 62 5.60 3.60 -3.12
N ARG A 63 6.01 4.19 -4.25
CA ARG A 63 6.06 3.47 -5.52
C ARG A 63 6.90 2.23 -5.28
N SER A 64 6.26 1.07 -5.39
CA SER A 64 6.93 -0.20 -5.12
C SER A 64 8.18 -0.29 -5.98
N HIS A 65 9.37 -0.46 -5.39
CA HIS A 65 10.55 -0.82 -6.19
C HIS A 65 10.37 -2.16 -6.91
N TYR A 66 9.39 -2.97 -6.47
CA TYR A 66 9.12 -4.28 -7.05
C TYR A 66 8.38 -4.22 -8.39
N PHE A 67 7.58 -3.19 -8.67
CA PHE A 67 6.70 -3.16 -9.84
C PHE A 67 6.76 -1.83 -10.58
N ALA A 68 6.97 -1.90 -11.89
CA ALA A 68 6.76 -0.75 -12.76
C ALA A 68 5.27 -0.35 -12.80
N THR A 69 4.99 0.88 -13.26
CA THR A 69 3.63 1.38 -13.42
C THR A 69 2.79 0.42 -14.27
N GLY A 70 1.65 -0.04 -13.73
CA GLY A 70 0.74 -0.96 -14.43
C GLY A 70 1.19 -2.44 -14.46
N GLU A 71 2.42 -2.77 -14.05
CA GLU A 71 2.94 -4.13 -14.09
C GLU A 71 2.11 -5.09 -13.24
N LEU A 72 1.79 -4.70 -12.00
CA LEU A 72 1.01 -5.53 -11.09
C LEU A 72 -0.42 -5.76 -11.58
N ALA A 73 -1.04 -4.74 -12.19
CA ALA A 73 -2.37 -4.87 -12.77
C ALA A 73 -2.38 -5.86 -13.94
N ARG A 74 -1.38 -5.77 -14.84
CA ARG A 74 -1.21 -6.71 -15.95
C ARG A 74 -1.05 -8.14 -15.42
N ARG A 75 -0.19 -8.35 -14.43
CA ARG A 75 0.04 -9.66 -13.80
C ARG A 75 -1.20 -10.26 -13.15
N CYS A 76 -1.96 -9.44 -12.40
CA CYS A 76 -3.22 -9.90 -11.83
C CYS A 76 -4.18 -10.39 -12.93
N LEU A 77 -4.35 -9.62 -14.00
CA LEU A 77 -5.25 -10.01 -15.10
C LEU A 77 -4.74 -11.24 -15.86
N GLU A 78 -3.44 -11.36 -16.11
CA GLU A 78 -2.84 -12.55 -16.72
C GLU A 78 -3.05 -13.79 -15.87
N ALA A 79 -2.83 -13.72 -14.55
CA ALA A 79 -3.08 -14.83 -13.65
C ALA A 79 -4.55 -15.26 -13.66
N LEU A 80 -5.49 -14.32 -13.76
CA LEU A 80 -6.91 -14.63 -13.86
C LEU A 80 -7.30 -15.19 -15.24
N ARG A 81 -6.67 -14.74 -16.33
CA ARG A 81 -6.86 -15.31 -17.68
C ARG A 81 -6.38 -16.76 -17.75
N MET A 82 -5.19 -17.03 -17.20
CA MET A 82 -4.62 -18.38 -17.13
C MET A 82 -5.43 -19.34 -16.25
N ALA A 83 -6.27 -18.80 -15.36
CA ALA A 83 -7.16 -19.61 -14.53
C ALA A 83 -8.44 -20.06 -15.26
N GLU A 84 -8.67 -19.63 -16.51
CA GLU A 84 -9.75 -20.11 -17.38
C GLU A 84 -11.14 -20.11 -16.69
N GLY A 85 -11.48 -18.97 -16.05
CA GLY A 85 -12.77 -18.80 -15.35
C GLY A 85 -12.82 -19.38 -13.93
N ARG A 86 -11.77 -20.08 -13.47
CA ARG A 86 -11.66 -20.52 -12.07
C ARG A 86 -11.34 -19.36 -11.14
N VAL A 87 -11.72 -19.51 -9.88
CA VAL A 87 -11.46 -18.52 -8.84
C VAL A 87 -10.04 -18.67 -8.27
N VAL A 88 -9.30 -17.56 -8.18
CA VAL A 88 -7.89 -17.51 -7.74
C VAL A 88 -7.77 -16.73 -6.44
N ALA A 89 -6.94 -17.21 -5.51
CA ALA A 89 -6.63 -16.45 -4.29
C ALA A 89 -5.61 -15.35 -4.58
N ALA A 90 -5.74 -14.21 -3.90
CA ALA A 90 -4.75 -13.13 -4.00
C ALA A 90 -3.34 -13.60 -3.60
N GLU A 91 -3.24 -14.52 -2.64
CA GLU A 91 -1.98 -15.13 -2.23
C GLU A 91 -1.30 -15.92 -3.36
N GLN A 92 -2.06 -16.64 -4.19
CA GLN A 92 -1.48 -17.38 -5.32
C GLN A 92 -0.85 -16.44 -6.34
N ILE A 93 -1.54 -15.32 -6.63
CA ILE A 93 -1.03 -14.28 -7.54
C ILE A 93 0.20 -13.59 -6.93
N ALA A 94 0.17 -13.30 -5.63
CA ALA A 94 1.29 -12.69 -4.91
C ALA A 94 2.55 -13.59 -4.92
N VAL A 95 2.40 -14.87 -4.59
CA VAL A 95 3.51 -15.84 -4.59
C VAL A 95 4.09 -16.03 -5.99
N ALA A 96 3.25 -16.12 -7.02
CA ALA A 96 3.72 -16.15 -8.41
C ALA A 96 4.52 -14.88 -8.75
N ALA A 97 3.99 -13.71 -8.39
CA ALA A 97 4.67 -12.45 -8.64
C ALA A 97 6.02 -12.31 -7.90
N MET A 98 6.13 -12.85 -6.68
CA MET A 98 7.37 -12.91 -5.90
C MET A 98 8.41 -13.80 -6.58
N ARG A 99 8.02 -15.02 -6.99
CA ARG A 99 8.92 -15.97 -7.66
C ARG A 99 9.51 -15.40 -8.93
N ASP A 100 8.68 -14.79 -9.77
CA ASP A 100 9.15 -14.17 -11.00
C ASP A 100 10.10 -12.97 -10.76
N LYS A 101 10.04 -12.35 -9.57
CA LYS A 101 10.93 -11.26 -9.17
C LYS A 101 12.19 -11.77 -8.44
N GLY A 102 12.36 -13.08 -8.33
CA GLY A 102 13.48 -13.70 -7.60
C GLY A 102 13.43 -13.48 -6.09
N LEU A 103 12.24 -13.22 -5.54
CA LEU A 103 12.04 -13.03 -4.10
C LEU A 103 11.62 -14.34 -3.44
N ASP A 104 12.06 -14.55 -2.19
CA ASP A 104 11.70 -15.71 -1.39
C ASP A 104 10.25 -15.61 -0.88
N PRO A 105 9.33 -16.51 -1.29
CA PRO A 105 7.96 -16.56 -0.78
C PRO A 105 7.84 -16.88 0.71
N GLU A 106 8.88 -17.41 1.35
CA GLU A 106 8.88 -17.71 2.79
C GLU A 106 9.17 -16.49 3.66
N ASP A 107 9.66 -15.39 3.09
CA ASP A 107 9.71 -14.10 3.78
C ASP A 107 8.28 -13.57 4.00
N ARG A 108 7.77 -13.79 5.21
CA ARG A 108 6.41 -13.41 5.62
C ARG A 108 6.13 -11.92 5.45
N LYS A 109 7.13 -11.05 5.67
CA LYS A 109 6.94 -9.60 5.60
C LYS A 109 6.77 -9.19 4.14
N THR A 110 7.65 -9.65 3.26
CA THR A 110 7.56 -9.38 1.82
C THR A 110 6.31 -10.02 1.23
N ARG A 111 5.96 -11.26 1.64
CA ARG A 111 4.74 -11.94 1.21
C ARG A 111 3.49 -11.15 1.60
N SER A 112 3.41 -10.67 2.84
CA SER A 112 2.26 -9.88 3.30
C SER A 112 2.12 -8.57 2.52
N ASP A 113 3.22 -7.86 2.24
CA ASP A 113 3.22 -6.66 1.41
C ASP A 113 2.71 -6.95 -0.02
N PHE A 114 3.19 -8.02 -0.65
CA PHE A 114 2.74 -8.43 -1.98
C PHE A 114 1.26 -8.79 -2.02
N ILE A 115 0.76 -9.54 -1.03
CA ILE A 115 -0.66 -9.88 -0.92
C ILE A 115 -1.50 -8.61 -0.83
N GLN A 116 -1.11 -7.65 0.02
CA GLN A 116 -1.86 -6.40 0.18
C GLN A 116 -1.88 -5.59 -1.12
N ARG A 117 -0.77 -5.55 -1.87
CA ARG A 117 -0.71 -4.86 -3.17
C ARG A 117 -1.61 -5.53 -4.22
N VAL A 118 -1.61 -6.86 -4.27
CA VAL A 118 -2.50 -7.63 -5.16
C VAL A 118 -3.97 -7.34 -4.81
N LEU A 119 -4.33 -7.37 -3.53
CA LEU A 119 -5.69 -7.06 -3.08
C LEU A 119 -6.13 -5.64 -3.45
N ASN A 120 -5.27 -4.65 -3.25
CA ASN A 120 -5.55 -3.26 -3.63
C ASN A 120 -5.78 -3.13 -5.14
N THR A 121 -4.95 -3.83 -5.93
CA THR A 121 -5.05 -3.84 -7.40
C THR A 121 -6.34 -4.50 -7.87
N LEU A 122 -6.68 -5.68 -7.33
CA LEU A 122 -7.91 -6.40 -7.66
C LEU A 122 -9.16 -5.63 -7.24
N THR A 123 -9.12 -4.95 -6.09
CA THR A 123 -10.22 -4.08 -5.64
C THR A 123 -10.42 -2.90 -6.59
N ALA A 124 -9.33 -2.28 -7.06
CA ALA A 124 -9.41 -1.22 -8.07
C ALA A 124 -9.96 -1.73 -9.42
N GLN A 125 -9.59 -2.95 -9.84
CA GLN A 125 -10.13 -3.57 -11.06
C GLN A 125 -11.61 -3.98 -10.90
N LYS A 126 -12.02 -4.38 -9.70
CA LYS A 126 -13.44 -4.66 -9.39
C LYS A 126 -14.29 -3.40 -9.53
N GLY A 127 -13.80 -2.26 -9.05
CA GLY A 127 -14.47 -0.96 -9.24
C GLY A 127 -14.67 -0.57 -10.70
N LYS A 128 -13.90 -1.16 -11.63
CA LYS A 128 -14.02 -0.98 -13.09
C LYS A 128 -14.85 -2.07 -13.78
N GLY A 129 -15.36 -3.05 -13.05
CA GLY A 129 -16.09 -4.20 -13.61
C GLY A 129 -15.21 -5.22 -14.35
N THR A 130 -13.88 -5.12 -14.25
CA THR A 130 -12.95 -6.01 -14.99
C THR A 130 -12.67 -7.33 -14.26
N VAL A 131 -12.95 -7.41 -12.96
CA VAL A 131 -12.79 -8.63 -12.15
C VAL A 131 -13.94 -8.74 -11.15
N GLU A 132 -14.30 -9.98 -10.82
CA GLU A 132 -15.28 -10.30 -9.79
C GLU A 132 -14.61 -10.83 -8.52
N LYS A 133 -15.16 -10.45 -7.37
CA LYS A 133 -14.76 -10.98 -6.06
C LYS A 133 -15.80 -12.00 -5.61
N ILE A 134 -15.35 -13.21 -5.30
CA ILE A 134 -16.15 -14.31 -4.77
C ILE A 134 -15.79 -14.51 -3.30
N GLY A 135 -16.79 -14.43 -2.42
CA GLY A 135 -16.60 -14.55 -0.97
C GLY A 135 -15.99 -13.33 -0.29
N ASN A 136 -15.75 -13.46 1.01
CA ASN A 136 -15.31 -12.37 1.90
C ASN A 136 -14.16 -12.82 2.83
N GLY A 137 -13.49 -11.85 3.46
CA GLY A 137 -12.40 -12.10 4.40
C GLY A 137 -11.20 -12.85 3.79
N LEU A 138 -10.56 -13.68 4.61
CA LEU A 138 -9.39 -14.51 4.22
C LEU A 138 -9.71 -15.53 3.12
N GLY A 139 -10.98 -15.87 2.91
CA GLY A 139 -11.43 -16.79 1.88
C GLY A 139 -11.76 -16.13 0.53
N ALA A 140 -11.58 -14.81 0.40
CA ALA A 140 -11.92 -14.10 -0.83
C ALA A 140 -11.09 -14.59 -2.03
N ARG A 141 -11.80 -14.97 -3.09
CA ARG A 141 -11.22 -15.36 -4.38
C ARG A 141 -11.65 -14.40 -5.49
N TRP A 142 -10.92 -14.42 -6.59
CA TRP A 142 -11.10 -13.47 -7.69
C TRP A 142 -11.16 -14.23 -9.01
N ARG A 143 -11.98 -13.75 -9.94
CA ARG A 143 -12.09 -14.29 -11.30
C ARG A 143 -12.34 -13.17 -12.30
N LEU A 144 -12.17 -13.45 -13.59
CA LEU A 144 -12.73 -12.60 -14.64
C LEU A 144 -14.26 -12.72 -14.64
N PRO A 145 -14.99 -11.66 -15.01
CA PRO A 145 -16.42 -11.75 -15.27
C PRO A 145 -16.69 -12.85 -16.30
N ALA A 146 -17.77 -13.60 -16.12
CA ALA A 146 -18.26 -14.43 -17.21
C ALA A 146 -18.64 -13.49 -18.36
N GLU A 147 -18.14 -13.77 -19.56
CA GLU A 147 -18.57 -13.05 -20.76
C GLU A 147 -20.11 -13.13 -20.81
N PRO A 148 -20.84 -12.02 -21.01
CA PRO A 148 -22.28 -12.09 -21.14
C PRO A 148 -22.56 -12.99 -22.33
N ALA A 149 -23.25 -14.12 -22.07
CA ALA A 149 -23.73 -14.98 -23.14
C ALA A 149 -24.54 -14.10 -24.08
N ASP A 150 -24.05 -13.99 -25.31
CA ASP A 150 -24.69 -13.31 -26.41
C ASP A 150 -26.09 -13.92 -26.58
N HIS A 151 -27.12 -13.28 -26.02
CA HIS A 151 -28.50 -13.64 -26.27
C HIS A 151 -28.90 -13.07 -27.63
N ALA A 152 -28.39 -13.73 -28.68
CA ALA A 152 -28.94 -13.66 -30.02
C ALA A 152 -29.91 -14.82 -30.22
N ALA A 153 -31.21 -14.53 -30.11
CA ALA A 153 -32.30 -15.16 -30.85
C ALA A 153 -33.59 -14.36 -30.66
#